data_AF-A0A2X1R529-F1
#
_entry.id   AF-A0A2X1R529-F1
#
_cell.length_a   1.000
_cell.length_b   1.000
_cell.length_c   1.000
_cell.angle_alpha   90.00
_cell.angle_beta   90.00
_cell.angle_gamma   90.00
#
_symmetry.space_group_name_H-M   'P 1'
#
loop_
_entity.id
_entity.type
_entity.pdbx_description
1 polymer ?
#
loop_
_entity_poly.entity_id
_entity_poly.type
_entity_poly.pdbx_seq_one_letter_code
_entity_poly.pdbx_strand_id
1 'polypeptide(L)'
;MRKLCYFINSDWYFDLHWIDRAIASRDAGYEIHIISHFIDDNIINKFKTFGFICHNVTLDAQSFNALVFFRTYHDVQKLLKI
;
A
#
# COMPACT_ATOMS: atom_id res chain seq x y z
N MET A 1 7.95 -10.92 13.83
CA MET A 1 6.87 -9.90 13.83
C MET A 1 5.79 -10.33 12.86
N ARG A 2 4.51 -10.04 13.14
CA ARG A 2 3.42 -10.35 12.20
C ARG A 2 3.27 -9.18 11.23
N LYS A 3 3.29 -9.45 9.93
CA LYS A 3 3.12 -8.43 8.88
C LYS A 3 1.65 -8.41 8.43
N LEU A 4 1.09 -7.22 8.23
CA LEU A 4 -0.22 -7.02 7.63
C LEU A 4 -0.07 -6.13 6.40
N CYS A 5 -0.45 -6.66 5.24
CA CYS A 5 -0.27 -6.00 3.95
C CYS A 5 -1.62 -5.58 3.38
N TYR A 6 -1.78 -4.29 3.10
CA TYR A 6 -2.90 -3.72 2.37
C TYR A 6 -2.49 -3.54 0.91
N PHE A 7 -3.22 -4.18 -0.01
CA PHE A 7 -3.04 -3.98 -1.44
C PHE A 7 -4.27 -3.26 -2.00
N ILE A 8 -4.10 -2.01 -2.40
CA ILE A 8 -5.22 -1.09 -2.64
C ILE A 8 -4.98 -0.27 -3.89
N ASN A 9 -6.06 -0.05 -4.62
CA ASN A 9 -6.04 0.62 -5.92
C ASN A 9 -5.62 2.10 -5.86
N SER A 10 -5.90 2.80 -4.76
CA SER A 10 -5.51 4.20 -4.58
C SER A 10 -5.24 4.56 -3.12
N ASP A 11 -4.30 5.49 -2.94
CA ASP A 11 -3.82 6.01 -1.65
C ASP A 11 -4.90 6.76 -0.86
N TRP A 12 -5.67 7.63 -1.52
CA TRP A 12 -6.75 8.40 -0.91
C TRP A 12 -7.91 7.53 -0.41
N TYR A 13 -8.23 6.46 -1.13
CA TYR A 13 -9.32 5.56 -0.74
C TYR A 13 -8.96 4.80 0.54
N PHE A 14 -7.70 4.42 0.68
CA PHE A 14 -7.20 3.83 1.91
C PHE A 14 -7.24 4.82 3.07
N ASP A 15 -6.76 6.05 2.86
CA ASP A 15 -6.77 7.09 3.88
C ASP A 15 -8.19 7.36 4.42
N LEU A 16 -9.19 7.34 3.54
CA LEU A 16 -10.57 7.64 3.90
C LEU A 16 -11.27 6.50 4.68
N HIS A 17 -10.99 5.23 4.35
CA HIS A 17 -11.82 4.10 4.81
C HIS A 17 -11.13 3.10 5.72
N TRP A 18 -9.81 3.02 5.66
CA TRP A 18 -9.04 1.91 6.23
C TRP A 18 -7.95 2.36 7.20
N ILE A 19 -7.68 3.67 7.27
CA ILE A 19 -6.60 4.23 8.09
C ILE A 19 -6.71 3.82 9.56
N ASP A 20 -7.90 3.93 10.15
CA ASP A 20 -8.11 3.60 11.57
C ASP A 20 -7.86 2.11 11.86
N ARG A 21 -8.20 1.23 10.91
CA ARG A 21 -7.96 -0.22 11.04
C ARG A 21 -6.46 -0.54 10.96
N ALA A 22 -5.74 0.16 10.10
CA ALA A 22 -4.29 0.01 9.98
C ALA A 22 -3.56 0.52 11.22
N ILE A 23 -4.01 1.65 11.77
CA ILE A 23 -3.52 2.20 13.05
C ILE A 23 -3.77 1.21 14.19
N ALA A 24 -5.01 0.71 14.33
CA ALA A 24 -5.34 -0.26 15.37
C ALA A 24 -4.52 -1.56 15.24
N SER A 25 -4.27 -2.01 14.01
CA SER A 25 -3.45 -3.20 13.76
C SER A 25 -1.97 -2.96 14.10
N ARG A 26 -1.43 -1.78 13.77
CA ARG A 26 -0.09 -1.37 14.20
C ARG A 26 0.03 -1.37 15.72
N ASP A 27 -0.96 -0.80 16.41
CA ASP A 27 -0.99 -0.72 17.87
C ASP A 27 -1.12 -2.10 18.52
N ALA A 28 -1.72 -3.07 17.81
CA ALA A 28 -1.72 -4.49 18.18
C ALA A 28 -0.39 -5.22 17.87
N GLY A 29 0.64 -4.52 17.41
CA GLY A 29 1.99 -5.04 17.18
C GLY A 29 2.25 -5.60 15.78
N TYR A 30 1.41 -5.26 14.79
CA TYR A 30 1.64 -5.63 13.39
C TYR A 30 2.55 -4.63 12.68
N GLU A 31 3.42 -5.13 11.81
CA GLU A 31 4.13 -4.30 10.83
C GLU A 31 3.19 -4.07 9.64
N ILE A 32 2.82 -2.81 9.41
CA ILE A 32 1.84 -2.45 8.38
C ILE A 32 2.55 -2.09 7.08
N HIS A 33 2.20 -2.79 6.01
CA HIS A 33 2.64 -2.52 4.65
C HIS A 33 1.46 -2.04 3.82
N ILE A 34 1.65 -0.95 3.07
CA ILE A 34 0.65 -0.43 2.13
C ILE A 34 1.25 -0.47 0.75
N ILE A 35 0.67 -1.29 -0.12
CA ILE A 35 1.03 -1.38 -1.54
C ILE A 35 -0.07 -0.66 -2.32
N SER A 36 0.28 0.46 -2.93
CA SER A 36 -0.64 1.26 -3.74
C SER A 36 0.09 2.10 -4.77
N HIS A 37 -0.67 2.66 -5.71
CA HIS A 37 -0.17 3.74 -6.56
C HIS A 37 -0.33 5.05 -5.80
N PHE A 38 0.77 5.53 -5.23
CA PHE A 38 0.79 6.78 -4.48
C PHE A 38 1.01 7.96 -5.43
N ILE A 39 0.10 8.91 -5.39
CA ILE A 39 0.11 10.10 -6.25
C ILE A 39 0.34 11.36 -5.40
N ASP A 40 -0.17 11.38 -4.15
CA ASP A 40 -0.05 12.52 -3.25
C ASP A 40 1.04 12.31 -2.18
N ASP A 41 2.09 13.13 -2.25
CA ASP A 41 3.20 13.13 -1.29
C ASP A 41 2.72 13.41 0.15
N ASN A 42 1.63 14.17 0.34
CA ASN A 42 1.08 14.42 1.68
C ASN A 42 0.53 13.13 2.30
N ILE A 43 -0.13 12.28 1.50
CA ILE A 43 -0.67 11.01 1.95
C ILE A 43 0.48 10.05 2.29
N ILE A 44 1.51 9.98 1.45
CA ILE A 44 2.70 9.16 1.72
C ILE A 44 3.36 9.60 3.03
N ASN A 45 3.55 10.91 3.23
CA ASN A 45 4.16 11.45 4.42
C ASN A 45 3.32 11.16 5.67
N LYS A 46 1.99 11.32 5.58
CA LYS A 46 1.06 10.94 6.66
C LYS A 46 1.16 9.46 7.02
N PHE A 47 1.28 8.57 6.05
CA PHE A 47 1.40 7.13 6.34
C PHE A 47 2.75 6.78 6.97
N LYS A 48 3.82 7.43 6.51
CA LYS A 48 5.15 7.28 7.11
C LYS A 48 5.20 7.80 8.55
N THR A 49 4.50 8.89 8.89
CA THR A 49 4.43 9.37 10.29
C THR A 49 3.66 8.41 11.19
N PHE A 50 2.73 7.63 10.66
CA PHE A 50 2.10 6.53 11.39
C PHE A 50 2.99 5.28 11.53
N GLY A 51 4.17 5.26 10.92
CA GLY A 51 5.09 4.11 10.94
C GLY A 51 4.73 3.02 9.93
N PHE A 52 3.93 3.34 8.91
CA PHE A 52 3.60 2.39 7.84
C PHE A 52 4.70 2.33 6.78
N ILE A 53 4.92 1.13 6.23
CA ILE A 53 5.84 0.91 5.12
C ILE A 53 5.07 1.01 3.80
N CYS A 54 5.33 2.08 3.05
CA CYS A 54 4.63 2.36 1.80
C CYS A 54 5.43 1.83 0.60
N HIS A 55 4.83 0.96 -0.20
CA HIS A 55 5.39 0.38 -1.42
C HIS A 55 4.66 0.95 -2.62
N ASN A 56 5.31 1.87 -3.33
CA ASN A 56 4.72 2.44 -4.53
C ASN A 56 4.77 1.46 -5.69
N VAL A 57 3.61 1.19 -6.30
CA VAL A 57 3.50 0.43 -7.53
C VAL A 57 2.96 1.31 -8.65
N THR A 58 3.32 0.99 -9.90
CA THR A 58 2.87 1.73 -11.09
C THR A 58 1.46 1.34 -11.57
N LEU A 59 0.65 0.72 -10.70
CA LEU A 59 -0.67 0.22 -11.06
C LEU A 59 -1.71 1.35 -10.96
N ASP A 60 -1.98 1.99 -12.07
CA ASP A 60 -3.10 2.92 -12.17
C ASP A 60 -4.42 2.13 -12.22
N ALA A 61 -5.36 2.47 -11.33
CA ALA A 61 -6.66 1.82 -11.21
C ALA A 61 -7.52 1.89 -12.49
N GLN A 62 -7.24 2.84 -13.39
CA GLN A 62 -7.92 3.02 -14.67
C GLN A 62 -7.14 2.46 -15.87
N SER A 63 -5.96 1.88 -15.63
CA SER A 63 -5.15 1.29 -16.70
C SER A 63 -5.76 -0.03 -17.18
N PHE A 64 -5.92 -0.15 -18.49
CA PHE A 64 -6.27 -1.41 -19.17
C PHE A 64 -5.07 -2.05 -19.89
N ASN A 65 -3.85 -1.54 -19.63
CA ASN A 65 -2.66 -2.02 -20.32
C ASN A 65 -2.12 -3.31 -19.70
N ALA A 66 -2.31 -4.43 -20.39
CA ALA A 66 -1.89 -5.76 -19.93
C ALA A 66 -0.39 -5.85 -19.56
N LEU A 67 0.50 -5.13 -20.25
CA LEU A 67 1.94 -5.13 -19.93
C LEU A 67 2.23 -4.48 -18.58
N VAL A 68 1.51 -3.41 -18.24
CA VAL A 68 1.60 -2.75 -16.93
C VAL A 68 1.14 -3.70 -15.83
N PHE A 69 0.04 -4.44 -16.06
CA PHE A 69 -0.43 -5.47 -15.11
C PHE A 69 0.62 -6.54 -14.83
N PHE A 70 1.25 -7.11 -15.85
CA PHE A 70 2.28 -8.15 -15.66
C PHE A 70 3.50 -7.61 -14.89
N ARG A 71 3.91 -6.37 -15.17
CA ARG A 71 5.00 -5.72 -14.43
C ARG A 71 4.63 -5.52 -12.96
N THR A 72 3.47 -4.94 -12.68
CA THR A 72 2.98 -4.78 -11.30
C THR A 72 2.88 -6.12 -10.58
N TYR A 73 2.34 -7.15 -11.23
CA TYR A 73 2.24 -8.49 -10.64
C TYR A 73 3.60 -9.01 -10.19
N HIS A 74 4.62 -8.86 -11.04
CA HIS A 74 5.98 -9.29 -10.72
C HIS A 74 6.60 -8.46 -9.57
N ASP A 75 6.37 -7.15 -9.55
CA ASP A 75 6.87 -6.27 -8.48
C ASP A 75 6.21 -6.61 -7.13
N VAL A 76 4.89 -6.84 -7.11
CA VAL A 76 4.15 -7.26 -5.92
C VAL A 76 4.58 -8.66 -5.46
N GLN A 77 4.81 -9.60 -6.38
CA GLN A 77 5.32 -10.94 -6.04
C GLN A 77 6.66 -10.89 -5.30
N LYS A 78 7.55 -9.97 -5.66
CA LYS A 78 8.82 -9.79 -4.94
C LYS A 78 8.59 -9.26 -3.53
N LEU A 79 7.67 -8.31 -3.37
CA LEU A 79 7.33 -7.74 -2.06
C LEU A 79 6.72 -8.76 -1.10
N LEU A 80 5.85 -9.65 -1.60
CA LEU A 80 5.17 -10.66 -0.78
C LEU A 80 6.06 -11.86 -0.42
N LYS A 81 7.19 -12.04 -1.08
CA LYS A 81 8.17 -13.12 -0.78
C LYS A 81 9.18 -12.73 0.32
N ILE A 82 9.08 -11.53 0.90
CA ILE A 82 9.91 -11.00 2.00
C ILE A 82 9.23 -11.24 3.35
#